data_AF-A0A6N8HRI1-F1
#
_entry.id   AF-A0A6N8HRI1-F1
#
_cell.length_a   1.000
_cell.length_b   1.000
_cell.length_c   1.000
_cell.angle_alpha   90.00
_cell.angle_beta   90.00
_cell.angle_gamma   90.00
#
_symmetry.space_group_name_H-M   'P 1'
#
loop_
_entity.id
_entity.type
_entity.pdbx_description
1 polymer ?
#
loop_
_entity_poly.entity_id
_entity_poly.type
_entity_poly.pdbx_seq_one_letter_code
_entity_poly.pdbx_strand_id
1 'polypeptide(L)'
;MDVVEDILGLFIPQDMPYLQIEKPDGTKTPHYSDLEAKKDYPVDVLINEGSASASEILAVAMKEAGYEVLGETSYGKGTVQNAVPIAEDGSAVKLTIMKWLSPEGNWINEVGVEPTIEVKQPDYYYTSPVDIENTLAYDQTGEKIKNIQVMLEGLGYDTDRKDGYFSKATEKAVKAFQKDNSLQVTGEIDSETAGQLQQMVVEKVRNGEDDQQMEKALNALYES
;
A
#
# COMPACT_ATOMS: atom_id res chain seq x y z
N MET A 1 -0.62 -11.20 -18.54
CA MET A 1 -0.37 -9.82 -18.97
C MET A 1 -1.68 -9.26 -19.48
N ASP A 2 -2.37 -10.04 -20.29
CA ASP A 2 -3.71 -9.92 -20.85
C ASP A 2 -4.70 -9.09 -20.00
N VAL A 3 -4.93 -9.44 -18.73
CA VAL A 3 -5.93 -8.73 -17.89
C VAL A 3 -5.65 -7.23 -17.72
N VAL A 4 -4.40 -6.82 -17.50
CA VAL A 4 -4.10 -5.38 -17.34
C VAL A 4 -4.17 -4.65 -18.68
N GLU A 5 -3.82 -5.33 -19.77
CA GLU A 5 -3.91 -4.78 -21.12
C GLU A 5 -5.38 -4.56 -21.51
N ASP A 6 -6.25 -5.50 -21.20
CA ASP A 6 -7.71 -5.39 -21.41
C ASP A 6 -8.29 -4.20 -20.64
N ILE A 7 -7.86 -3.99 -19.38
CA ILE A 7 -8.29 -2.85 -18.56
C ILE A 7 -7.77 -1.53 -19.15
N LEU A 8 -6.48 -1.46 -19.50
CA LEU A 8 -5.87 -0.27 -20.09
C LEU A 8 -6.50 0.10 -21.44
N GLY A 9 -6.94 -0.89 -22.21
CA GLY A 9 -7.68 -0.69 -23.45
C GLY A 9 -9.00 0.08 -23.27
N LEU A 10 -9.51 0.22 -22.05
CA LEU A 10 -10.69 1.03 -21.77
C LEU A 10 -10.37 2.52 -21.58
N PHE A 11 -9.12 2.89 -21.30
CA PHE A 11 -8.74 4.24 -20.83
C PHE A 11 -7.61 4.92 -21.62
N ILE A 12 -6.69 4.15 -22.21
CA ILE A 12 -5.53 4.68 -22.93
C ILE A 12 -5.85 4.72 -24.42
N PRO A 13 -5.82 5.88 -25.10
CA PRO A 13 -6.07 5.96 -26.54
C PRO A 13 -4.96 5.34 -27.40
N GLN A 14 -5.29 4.97 -28.62
CA GLN A 14 -4.41 4.28 -29.59
C GLN A 14 -3.22 5.12 -30.08
N ASP A 15 -3.20 6.43 -29.81
CA ASP A 15 -2.14 7.36 -30.24
C ASP A 15 -0.89 7.29 -29.34
N MET A 16 -0.95 6.55 -28.24
CA MET A 16 0.17 6.28 -27.36
C MET A 16 0.22 4.79 -26.94
N PRO A 17 1.42 4.22 -26.72
CA PRO A 17 1.49 2.88 -26.17
C PRO A 17 1.06 2.89 -24.70
N TYR A 18 0.50 1.79 -24.21
CA TYR A 18 0.25 1.61 -22.78
C TYR A 18 1.43 0.95 -22.06
N LEU A 19 2.29 0.22 -22.77
CA LEU A 19 3.57 -0.31 -22.26
C LEU A 19 4.52 -0.60 -23.42
N GLN A 20 5.80 -0.77 -23.11
CA GLN A 20 6.78 -1.31 -24.05
C GLN A 20 7.51 -2.52 -23.45
N ILE A 21 7.82 -3.53 -24.28
CA ILE A 21 8.63 -4.68 -23.87
C ILE A 21 10.03 -4.55 -24.46
N GLU A 22 11.06 -4.54 -23.61
CA GLU A 22 12.47 -4.57 -24.01
C GLU A 22 13.03 -5.99 -23.85
N LYS A 23 13.49 -6.55 -24.97
CA LYS A 23 14.15 -7.86 -25.05
C LYS A 23 15.66 -7.75 -24.75
N PRO A 24 16.36 -8.89 -24.49
CA PRO A 24 17.80 -8.88 -24.20
C PRO A 24 18.68 -8.31 -25.32
N ASP A 25 18.21 -8.33 -26.57
CA ASP A 25 18.90 -7.75 -27.73
C ASP A 25 18.72 -6.22 -27.83
N GLY A 26 18.00 -5.60 -26.88
CA GLY A 26 17.69 -4.18 -26.84
C GLY A 26 16.49 -3.77 -27.69
N THR A 27 15.84 -4.71 -28.38
CA THR A 27 14.63 -4.42 -29.16
C THR A 27 13.49 -4.03 -28.23
N LYS A 28 12.88 -2.87 -28.49
CA LYS A 28 11.69 -2.37 -27.79
C LYS A 28 10.46 -2.55 -28.67
N THR A 29 9.45 -3.23 -28.15
CA THR A 29 8.14 -3.39 -28.82
C THR A 29 7.10 -2.61 -28.03
N PRO A 30 6.57 -1.49 -28.57
CA PRO A 30 5.43 -0.79 -27.97
C PRO A 30 4.12 -1.56 -28.19
N HIS A 31 3.24 -1.52 -27.21
CA HIS A 31 1.91 -2.12 -27.24
C HIS A 31 0.84 -1.03 -27.12
N TYR A 32 -0.18 -1.08 -27.97
CA TYR A 32 -1.22 -0.06 -28.12
C TYR A 32 -2.61 -0.67 -27.92
N SER A 33 -3.56 0.17 -27.50
CA SER A 33 -4.97 -0.19 -27.49
C SER A 33 -5.63 0.13 -28.84
N ASP A 34 -6.91 -0.25 -28.98
CA ASP A 34 -7.78 0.17 -30.08
C ASP A 34 -8.73 1.33 -29.70
N LEU A 35 -8.47 2.02 -28.58
CA LEU A 35 -9.36 3.07 -28.07
C LEU A 35 -9.16 4.38 -28.86
N GLU A 36 -10.22 4.88 -29.48
CA GLU A 36 -10.16 6.13 -30.26
C GLU A 36 -9.91 7.38 -29.41
N ALA A 37 -10.53 7.47 -28.23
CA ALA A 37 -10.46 8.64 -27.36
C ALA A 37 -10.70 8.28 -25.89
N LYS A 38 -10.22 9.14 -24.99
CA LYS A 38 -10.42 9.02 -23.54
C LYS A 38 -11.91 9.08 -23.16
N LYS A 39 -12.20 8.64 -21.94
CA LYS A 39 -13.52 8.81 -21.33
C LYS A 39 -13.84 10.29 -21.10
N ASP A 40 -15.11 10.61 -21.11
CA ASP A 40 -15.67 11.95 -20.86
C ASP A 40 -15.84 12.27 -19.38
N TYR A 41 -15.64 11.27 -18.51
CA TYR A 41 -15.61 11.41 -17.06
C TYR A 41 -14.17 11.32 -16.52
N PRO A 42 -13.86 12.01 -15.40
CA PRO A 42 -12.54 11.94 -14.79
C PRO A 42 -12.26 10.56 -14.20
N VAL A 43 -10.99 10.17 -14.18
CA VAL A 43 -10.52 8.87 -13.65
C VAL A 43 -9.20 9.09 -12.93
N ASP A 44 -9.12 8.60 -11.70
CA ASP A 44 -7.92 8.62 -10.89
C ASP A 44 -7.52 7.18 -10.52
N VAL A 45 -6.24 6.98 -10.19
CA VAL A 45 -5.71 5.68 -9.74
C VAL A 45 -5.11 5.81 -8.35
N LEU A 46 -5.53 4.96 -7.42
CA LEU A 46 -4.92 4.86 -6.09
C LEU A 46 -3.86 3.76 -6.06
N ILE A 47 -2.69 4.09 -5.53
CA ILE A 47 -1.55 3.17 -5.36
C ILE A 47 -0.92 3.29 -3.97
N ASN A 48 -0.17 2.27 -3.59
CA ASN A 48 0.67 2.23 -2.38
C ASN A 48 1.85 1.27 -2.59
N GLU A 49 2.67 1.05 -1.57
CA GLU A 49 3.85 0.18 -1.66
C GLU A 49 3.53 -1.29 -2.01
N GLY A 50 2.28 -1.71 -1.77
CA GLY A 50 1.77 -3.05 -2.14
C GLY A 50 1.40 -3.19 -3.62
N SER A 51 1.31 -2.09 -4.36
CA SER A 51 1.02 -2.08 -5.79
C SER A 51 2.25 -2.54 -6.57
N ALA A 52 2.17 -3.71 -7.22
CA ALA A 52 3.32 -4.33 -7.87
C ALA A 52 2.97 -4.92 -9.24
N SER A 53 3.94 -4.95 -10.15
CA SER A 53 3.85 -5.63 -11.44
C SER A 53 2.70 -5.08 -12.30
N ALA A 54 1.63 -5.85 -12.53
CA ALA A 54 0.51 -5.43 -13.37
C ALA A 54 -0.16 -4.15 -12.85
N SER A 55 -0.28 -3.97 -11.53
CA SER A 55 -0.82 -2.74 -10.96
C SER A 55 0.04 -1.52 -11.28
N GLU A 56 1.36 -1.70 -11.42
CA GLU A 56 2.29 -0.61 -11.76
C GLU A 56 2.25 -0.29 -13.25
N ILE A 57 2.08 -1.30 -14.10
CA ILE A 57 1.81 -1.09 -15.53
C ILE A 57 0.55 -0.24 -15.70
N LEU A 58 -0.53 -0.59 -14.99
CA LEU A 58 -1.77 0.18 -14.98
C LEU A 58 -1.52 1.63 -14.53
N ALA A 59 -0.91 1.80 -13.36
CA ALA A 59 -0.70 3.11 -12.75
C ALA A 59 0.19 4.02 -13.61
N VAL A 60 1.33 3.53 -14.10
CA VAL A 60 2.25 4.36 -14.90
C VAL A 60 1.66 4.70 -16.26
N ALA A 61 0.91 3.78 -16.88
CA ALA A 61 0.25 4.05 -18.16
C ALA A 61 -0.84 5.10 -18.02
N MET A 62 -1.65 5.01 -16.96
CA MET A 62 -2.64 6.03 -16.63
C MET A 62 -1.98 7.38 -16.31
N LYS A 63 -0.92 7.39 -15.51
CA LYS A 63 -0.13 8.59 -15.18
C LYS A 63 0.40 9.29 -16.42
N GLU A 64 1.11 8.57 -17.28
CA GLU A 64 1.72 9.14 -18.49
C GLU A 64 0.68 9.48 -19.56
N ALA A 65 -0.51 8.86 -19.51
CA ALA A 65 -1.65 9.32 -20.29
C ALA A 65 -2.29 10.60 -19.73
N GLY A 66 -1.87 11.09 -18.56
CA GLY A 66 -2.36 12.34 -17.95
C GLY A 66 -3.55 12.18 -17.01
N TYR A 67 -3.73 10.99 -16.42
CA TYR A 67 -4.63 10.79 -15.28
C TYR A 67 -3.86 10.98 -13.96
N GLU A 68 -4.56 11.37 -12.90
CA GLU A 68 -3.94 11.50 -11.57
C GLU A 68 -3.69 10.12 -10.95
N VAL A 69 -2.56 10.00 -10.25
CA VAL A 69 -2.18 8.82 -9.49
C VAL A 69 -1.89 9.25 -8.06
N LEU A 70 -2.66 8.76 -7.10
CA LEU A 70 -2.62 9.19 -5.72
C LEU A 70 -2.15 8.09 -4.78
N GLY A 71 -1.63 8.47 -3.62
CA GLY A 71 -1.26 7.55 -2.54
C GLY A 71 0.24 7.56 -2.26
N GLU A 72 0.85 6.38 -2.26
CA GLU A 72 2.28 6.19 -1.96
C GLU A 72 2.99 5.47 -3.11
N THR A 73 4.31 5.69 -3.22
CA THR A 73 5.13 5.08 -4.27
C THR A 73 4.97 3.56 -4.30
N SER A 74 4.79 3.01 -5.50
CA SER A 74 4.58 1.58 -5.71
C SER A 74 5.85 0.74 -5.52
N TYR A 75 5.73 -0.58 -5.62
CA TYR A 75 6.79 -1.53 -5.26
C TYR A 75 8.09 -1.44 -6.08
N GLY A 76 8.01 -1.22 -7.39
CA GLY A 76 9.15 -1.16 -8.31
C GLY A 76 9.47 -2.46 -9.04
N LYS A 77 8.49 -3.25 -9.50
CA LYS A 77 8.76 -4.50 -10.24
C LYS A 77 8.69 -4.30 -11.76
N GLY A 78 9.82 -3.90 -12.36
CA GLY A 78 9.95 -3.59 -13.79
C GLY A 78 10.41 -4.75 -14.71
N THR A 79 10.29 -6.01 -14.28
CA THR A 79 10.88 -7.17 -14.99
C THR A 79 9.91 -8.33 -15.18
N VAL A 80 10.07 -9.05 -16.29
CA VAL A 80 9.31 -10.25 -16.64
C VAL A 80 10.19 -11.48 -16.46
N GLN A 81 9.73 -12.45 -15.66
CA GLN A 81 10.43 -13.71 -15.42
C GLN A 81 9.68 -14.89 -16.03
N ASN A 82 10.44 -15.83 -16.59
CA ASN A 82 9.93 -17.12 -17.04
C ASN A 82 10.59 -18.28 -16.27
N ALA A 83 9.84 -19.34 -16.04
CA ALA A 83 10.40 -20.61 -15.57
C ALA A 83 10.97 -21.37 -16.78
N VAL A 84 12.27 -21.62 -16.77
CA VAL A 84 12.98 -22.39 -17.78
C VAL A 84 13.28 -23.77 -17.21
N PRO A 85 12.66 -24.85 -17.69
CA PRO A 85 12.98 -26.21 -17.27
C PRO A 85 14.45 -26.53 -17.51
N ILE A 86 15.12 -27.16 -16.54
CA ILE A 86 16.55 -27.52 -16.64
C ILE A 86 16.78 -29.04 -16.68
N ALA A 87 15.77 -29.83 -16.32
CA ALA A 87 15.74 -31.27 -16.49
C ALA A 87 14.29 -31.77 -16.61
N GLU A 88 14.12 -33.03 -17.01
CA GLU A 88 12.82 -33.69 -17.14
C GLU A 88 12.17 -34.06 -15.80
N ASP A 89 12.89 -33.88 -14.68
CA ASP A 89 12.45 -34.19 -13.33
C ASP A 89 11.52 -33.12 -12.72
N GLY A 90 11.16 -32.10 -13.49
CA GLY A 90 10.32 -30.97 -13.06
C GLY A 90 11.10 -29.80 -12.46
N SER A 91 12.44 -29.87 -12.41
CA SER A 91 13.26 -28.74 -12.00
C SER A 91 13.26 -27.62 -13.05
N ALA A 92 13.19 -26.37 -12.58
CA ALA A 92 13.20 -25.19 -13.42
C ALA A 92 13.93 -24.03 -12.73
N VAL A 93 14.51 -23.15 -13.54
CA VAL A 93 15.10 -21.88 -13.09
C VAL A 93 14.18 -20.74 -13.48
N LYS A 94 13.84 -19.88 -12.53
CA LYS A 94 13.11 -18.64 -12.80
C LYS A 94 14.11 -17.57 -13.25
N LEU A 95 14.08 -17.23 -14.53
CA LEU A 95 15.02 -16.29 -15.14
C LEU A 95 14.28 -15.03 -15.60
N THR A 96 14.85 -13.87 -15.26
CA THR A 96 14.43 -12.59 -15.83
C THR A 96 14.91 -12.52 -17.28
N ILE A 97 13.98 -12.34 -18.21
CA ILE A 97 14.29 -12.39 -19.65
C ILE A 97 13.89 -11.11 -20.39
N MET A 98 13.04 -10.26 -19.80
CA MET A 98 12.58 -9.03 -20.43
C MET A 98 12.36 -7.94 -19.37
N LYS A 99 12.45 -6.68 -19.81
CA LYS A 99 11.93 -5.54 -19.05
C LYS A 99 10.61 -5.11 -19.65
N TRP A 100 9.73 -4.59 -18.82
CA TRP A 100 8.64 -3.77 -19.30
C TRP A 100 8.96 -2.32 -18.95
N LEU A 101 8.65 -1.42 -19.87
CA LEU A 101 8.85 0.02 -19.77
C LEU A 101 7.49 0.71 -19.81
N SER A 102 7.43 1.90 -19.24
CA SER A 102 6.27 2.79 -19.33
C SER A 102 5.99 3.23 -20.78
N PRO A 103 4.84 3.85 -21.07
CA PRO A 103 4.58 4.49 -22.37
C PRO A 103 5.72 5.36 -22.91
N GLU A 104 6.35 6.19 -22.07
CA GLU A 104 7.48 7.06 -22.40
C GLU A 104 8.82 6.31 -22.47
N GLY A 105 8.85 5.03 -22.11
CA GLY A 105 10.03 4.18 -22.16
C GLY A 105 10.87 4.19 -20.88
N ASN A 106 10.31 4.65 -19.75
CA ASN A 106 10.96 4.65 -18.44
C ASN A 106 10.98 3.23 -17.86
N TRP A 107 12.07 2.87 -17.17
CA TRP A 107 12.18 1.59 -16.46
C TRP A 107 12.05 1.81 -14.96
N ILE A 108 10.91 1.44 -14.39
CA ILE A 108 10.56 1.71 -12.98
C ILE A 108 11.09 0.65 -11.98
N ASN A 109 11.98 -0.24 -12.41
CA ASN A 109 12.48 -1.32 -11.56
C ASN A 109 13.27 -0.77 -10.37
N GLU A 110 12.97 -1.25 -9.16
CA GLU A 110 13.53 -0.77 -7.87
C GLU A 110 13.23 0.70 -7.55
N VAL A 111 12.39 1.36 -8.34
CA VAL A 111 11.99 2.76 -8.15
C VAL A 111 10.50 2.87 -7.83
N GLY A 112 9.66 2.14 -8.57
CA GLY A 112 8.21 2.25 -8.48
C GLY A 112 7.63 3.40 -9.30
N VAL A 113 6.32 3.51 -9.24
CA VAL A 113 5.53 4.62 -9.78
C VAL A 113 5.33 5.62 -8.66
N GLU A 114 5.94 6.79 -8.80
CA GLU A 114 5.70 7.92 -7.89
C GLU A 114 4.29 8.48 -8.14
N PRO A 115 3.49 8.76 -7.10
CA PRO A 115 2.18 9.38 -7.27
C PRO A 115 2.32 10.83 -7.78
N THR A 116 1.34 11.32 -8.53
CA THR A 116 1.20 12.76 -8.81
C THR A 116 0.80 13.53 -7.56
N ILE A 117 0.00 12.91 -6.69
CA ILE A 117 -0.42 13.48 -5.39
C ILE A 117 -0.08 12.47 -4.29
N GLU A 118 0.98 12.75 -3.52
CA GLU A 118 1.35 11.93 -2.37
C GLU A 118 0.36 12.13 -1.22
N VAL A 119 -0.18 11.03 -0.69
CA VAL A 119 -1.05 11.01 0.48
C VAL A 119 -0.86 9.70 1.24
N LYS A 120 -0.60 9.80 2.55
CA LYS A 120 -0.44 8.66 3.44
C LYS A 120 -1.73 8.39 4.21
N GLN A 121 -1.87 7.17 4.69
CA GLN A 121 -2.88 6.87 5.68
C GLN A 121 -2.44 7.36 7.07
N PRO A 122 -3.37 7.46 8.04
CA PRO A 122 -3.01 7.63 9.44
C PRO A 122 -2.09 6.51 9.95
N ASP A 123 -1.19 6.83 10.89
CA ASP A 123 -0.18 5.89 11.41
C ASP A 123 -0.73 4.52 11.84
N TYR A 124 -1.97 4.48 12.35
CA TYR A 124 -2.58 3.22 12.82
C TYR A 124 -2.87 2.22 11.69
N TYR A 125 -2.93 2.65 10.42
CA TYR A 125 -3.04 1.75 9.26
C TYR A 125 -1.80 0.86 9.10
N TYR A 126 -0.63 1.33 9.55
CA TYR A 126 0.65 0.63 9.41
C TYR A 126 1.03 -0.15 10.66
N THR A 127 0.15 -0.19 11.66
CA THR A 127 0.40 -0.96 12.88
C THR A 127 0.40 -2.46 12.60
N SER A 128 1.30 -3.17 13.26
CA SER A 128 1.41 -4.63 13.12
C SER A 128 0.78 -5.37 14.30
N PRO A 129 0.35 -6.63 14.14
CA PRO A 129 -0.03 -7.47 15.26
C PRO A 129 1.06 -7.51 16.34
N VAL A 130 0.66 -7.38 17.61
CA VAL A 130 1.60 -7.40 18.74
C VAL A 130 1.47 -8.72 19.48
N ASP A 131 2.51 -9.54 19.41
CA ASP A 131 2.60 -10.74 20.23
C ASP A 131 3.14 -10.39 21.63
N ILE A 132 2.37 -10.71 22.67
CA ILE A 132 2.69 -10.38 24.07
C ILE A 132 3.06 -11.66 24.83
N GLU A 133 4.36 -11.90 24.97
CA GLU A 133 4.88 -12.99 25.82
C GLU A 133 4.92 -12.59 27.30
N ASN A 134 5.29 -11.34 27.57
CA ASN A 134 5.34 -10.75 28.91
C ASN A 134 4.58 -9.43 28.88
N THR A 135 3.83 -9.17 29.95
CA THR A 135 3.01 -7.96 30.08
C THR A 135 3.85 -6.69 29.93
N LEU A 136 3.34 -5.73 29.15
CA LEU A 136 3.97 -4.42 29.02
C LEU A 136 3.42 -3.47 30.09
N ALA A 137 4.29 -2.76 30.77
CA ALA A 137 3.91 -1.93 31.91
C ALA A 137 4.75 -0.64 31.99
N TYR A 138 4.35 0.23 32.91
CA TYR A 138 5.01 1.51 33.20
C TYR A 138 6.55 1.39 33.31
N ASP A 139 7.25 2.39 32.80
CA ASP A 139 8.71 2.54 32.80
C ASP A 139 9.47 1.56 31.89
N GLN A 140 8.76 0.77 31.09
CA GLN A 140 9.37 -0.05 30.04
C GLN A 140 9.52 0.72 28.72
N THR A 141 10.45 0.27 27.89
CA THR A 141 10.68 0.80 26.53
C THR A 141 10.68 -0.31 25.50
N GLY A 142 10.15 -0.06 24.30
CA GLY A 142 10.35 -0.95 23.16
C GLY A 142 9.42 -0.70 21.98
N GLU A 143 9.73 -1.34 20.84
CA GLU A 143 8.96 -1.21 19.60
C GLU A 143 7.50 -1.69 19.77
N LYS A 144 7.26 -2.71 20.60
CA LYS A 144 5.89 -3.17 20.91
C LYS A 144 5.08 -2.07 21.60
N ILE A 145 5.70 -1.34 22.53
CA ILE A 145 5.04 -0.24 23.26
C ILE A 145 4.76 0.91 22.30
N LYS A 146 5.71 1.23 21.41
CA LYS A 146 5.53 2.24 20.36
C LYS A 146 4.33 1.90 19.47
N ASN A 147 4.26 0.65 19.00
CA ASN A 147 3.16 0.19 18.16
C ASN A 147 1.81 0.25 18.89
N ILE A 148 1.75 -0.12 20.19
CA ILE A 148 0.54 0.03 21.00
C ILE A 148 0.16 1.51 21.20
N GLN A 149 1.13 2.41 21.40
CA GLN A 149 0.85 3.85 21.52
C GLN A 149 0.19 4.40 20.25
N VAL A 150 0.69 3.99 19.08
CA VAL A 150 0.07 4.34 17.78
C VAL A 150 -1.36 3.80 17.69
N MET A 151 -1.58 2.55 18.08
CA MET A 151 -2.93 1.93 18.09
C MET A 151 -3.89 2.67 19.04
N LEU A 152 -3.44 2.96 20.27
CA LEU A 152 -4.23 3.67 21.29
C LEU A 152 -4.66 5.05 20.80
N GLU A 153 -3.71 5.85 20.26
CA GLU A 153 -4.04 7.16 19.70
C GLU A 153 -4.97 7.05 18.49
N GLY A 154 -4.79 6.05 17.62
CA GLY A 154 -5.70 5.78 16.49
C GLY A 154 -7.14 5.47 16.92
N LEU A 155 -7.33 4.94 18.13
CA LEU A 155 -8.64 4.71 18.74
C LEU A 155 -9.11 5.88 19.63
N GLY A 156 -8.36 6.98 19.70
CA GLY A 156 -8.72 8.18 20.45
C GLY A 156 -8.25 8.22 21.91
N TYR A 157 -7.34 7.31 22.32
CA TYR A 157 -6.74 7.30 23.66
C TYR A 157 -5.38 8.01 23.63
N ASP A 158 -5.31 9.23 24.16
CA ASP A 158 -4.09 10.03 24.20
C ASP A 158 -3.02 9.41 25.12
N THR A 159 -1.87 9.07 24.53
CA THR A 159 -0.75 8.43 25.23
C THR A 159 0.38 9.38 25.59
N ASP A 160 0.29 10.69 25.30
CA ASP A 160 1.34 11.74 25.38
C ASP A 160 2.57 11.58 24.48
N ARG A 161 2.83 10.36 24.00
CA ARG A 161 3.98 10.00 23.18
C ARG A 161 3.73 8.72 22.36
N LYS A 162 4.53 8.56 21.30
CA LYS A 162 4.60 7.38 20.41
C LYS A 162 6.03 6.90 20.17
N ASP A 163 6.93 7.13 21.13
CA ASP A 163 8.36 6.80 20.99
C ASP A 163 8.74 5.45 21.64
N GLY A 164 7.76 4.76 22.21
CA GLY A 164 7.95 3.45 22.80
C GLY A 164 8.31 3.43 24.28
N TYR A 165 8.36 4.56 24.98
CA TYR A 165 8.42 4.58 26.45
C TYR A 165 7.04 4.58 27.08
N PHE A 166 6.78 3.63 27.98
CA PHE A 166 5.50 3.48 28.67
C PHE A 166 5.37 4.50 29.81
N SER A 167 4.87 5.68 29.47
CA SER A 167 4.67 6.79 30.42
C SER A 167 3.47 6.56 31.34
N LYS A 168 3.31 7.43 32.35
CA LYS A 168 2.07 7.48 33.14
C LYS A 168 0.84 7.87 32.32
N ALA A 169 1.01 8.65 31.25
CA ALA A 169 -0.08 8.91 30.33
C ALA A 169 -0.45 7.67 29.52
N THR A 170 0.54 6.91 29.03
CA THR A 170 0.29 5.60 28.40
C THR A 170 -0.44 4.65 29.36
N GLU A 171 -0.03 4.56 30.63
CA GLU A 171 -0.72 3.75 31.65
C GLU A 171 -2.19 4.19 31.84
N LYS A 172 -2.43 5.50 31.87
CA LYS A 172 -3.77 6.07 31.96
C LYS A 172 -4.62 5.75 30.72
N ALA A 173 -4.04 5.84 29.53
CA ALA A 173 -4.68 5.49 28.27
C ALA A 173 -5.06 4.00 28.23
N VAL A 174 -4.15 3.11 28.64
CA VAL A 174 -4.43 1.67 28.77
C VAL A 174 -5.56 1.40 29.77
N LYS A 175 -5.55 2.05 30.94
CA LYS A 175 -6.65 1.92 31.92
C LYS A 175 -8.00 2.38 31.37
N ALA A 176 -8.02 3.47 30.60
CA ALA A 176 -9.22 3.97 29.94
C ALA A 176 -9.72 2.96 28.89
N PHE A 177 -8.82 2.50 28.01
CA PHE A 177 -9.13 1.48 27.01
C PHE A 177 -9.68 0.20 27.64
N GLN A 178 -9.02 -0.33 28.67
CA GLN A 178 -9.47 -1.53 29.38
C GLN A 178 -10.87 -1.34 29.99
N LYS A 179 -11.10 -0.19 30.61
CA LYS A 179 -12.39 0.14 31.21
C LYS A 179 -13.50 0.22 30.15
N ASP A 180 -13.25 0.90 29.04
CA ASP A 180 -14.22 1.11 27.98
C ASP A 180 -14.54 -0.18 27.22
N ASN A 181 -13.62 -1.15 27.24
CA ASN A 181 -13.77 -2.47 26.61
C ASN A 181 -14.09 -3.60 27.60
N SER A 182 -14.49 -3.28 28.84
CA SER A 182 -14.86 -4.27 29.86
C SER A 182 -13.78 -5.31 30.19
N LEU A 183 -12.50 -4.94 30.05
CA LEU A 183 -11.35 -5.74 30.44
C LEU A 183 -10.97 -5.48 31.91
N GLN A 184 -10.10 -6.32 32.45
CA GLN A 184 -9.51 -6.06 33.77
C GLN A 184 -8.65 -4.77 33.72
N VAL A 185 -8.99 -3.79 34.56
CA VAL A 185 -8.29 -2.49 34.59
C VAL A 185 -7.00 -2.59 35.40
N THR A 186 -5.93 -3.07 34.77
CA THR A 186 -4.59 -3.19 35.36
C THR A 186 -3.72 -1.97 35.05
N GLY A 187 -3.91 -1.36 33.88
CA GLY A 187 -2.96 -0.39 33.31
C GLY A 187 -1.71 -1.01 32.71
N GLU A 188 -1.66 -2.34 32.65
CA GLU A 188 -0.64 -3.12 31.97
C GLU A 188 -1.26 -3.75 30.73
N ILE A 189 -0.46 -3.99 29.69
CA ILE A 189 -0.92 -4.60 28.45
C ILE A 189 -0.52 -6.07 28.45
N ASP A 190 -1.50 -6.93 28.68
CA ASP A 190 -1.40 -8.38 28.50
C ASP A 190 -1.87 -8.79 27.09
N SER A 191 -1.87 -10.10 26.82
CA SER A 191 -2.30 -10.66 25.53
C SER A 191 -3.77 -10.35 25.22
N GLU A 192 -4.64 -10.31 26.23
CA GLU A 192 -6.06 -9.99 26.05
C GLU A 192 -6.25 -8.51 25.66
N THR A 193 -5.60 -7.60 26.38
CA THR A 193 -5.61 -6.16 26.09
C THR A 193 -5.05 -5.87 24.71
N ALA A 194 -3.90 -6.47 24.35
CA ALA A 194 -3.31 -6.30 23.03
C ALA A 194 -4.18 -6.88 21.90
N GLY A 195 -4.78 -8.05 22.12
CA GLY A 195 -5.68 -8.68 21.16
C GLY A 195 -6.91 -7.84 20.88
N GLN A 196 -7.57 -7.33 21.92
CA GLN A 196 -8.72 -6.44 21.78
C GLN A 196 -8.35 -5.14 21.07
N LEU A 197 -7.21 -4.54 21.43
CA LEU A 197 -6.73 -3.31 20.80
C LEU A 197 -6.49 -3.50 19.30
N GLN A 198 -5.78 -4.57 18.94
CA GLN A 198 -5.51 -4.93 17.55
C GLN A 198 -6.81 -5.16 16.78
N GLN A 199 -7.77 -5.89 17.35
CA GLN A 199 -9.05 -6.14 16.70
C GLN A 199 -9.79 -4.83 16.39
N MET A 200 -9.87 -3.91 17.35
CA MET A 200 -10.55 -2.63 17.16
C MET A 200 -9.88 -1.75 16.10
N VAL A 201 -8.54 -1.71 16.05
CA VAL A 201 -7.81 -0.99 14.99
C VAL A 201 -8.09 -1.62 13.62
N VAL A 202 -8.09 -2.95 13.52
CA VAL A 202 -8.42 -3.65 12.27
C VAL A 202 -9.86 -3.36 11.84
N GLU A 203 -10.81 -3.36 12.77
CA GLU A 203 -12.20 -3.02 12.50
C GLU A 203 -12.35 -1.56 12.04
N LYS A 204 -11.65 -0.62 12.68
CA LYS A 204 -11.60 0.78 12.26
C LYS A 204 -11.02 0.94 10.86
N VAL A 205 -9.89 0.29 10.53
CA VAL A 205 -9.33 0.34 9.18
C VAL A 205 -10.29 -0.24 8.15
N ARG A 206 -10.98 -1.34 8.48
CA ARG A 206 -11.94 -2.02 7.58
C ARG A 206 -13.23 -1.24 7.35
N ASN A 207 -13.64 -0.38 8.26
CA ASN A 207 -14.86 0.40 8.08
C ASN A 207 -14.73 1.47 6.97
N GLY A 208 -13.48 1.87 6.65
CA GLY A 208 -13.16 2.82 5.59
C GLY A 208 -13.60 4.26 5.83
N GLU A 209 -14.08 4.60 7.04
CA GLU A 209 -14.57 5.95 7.36
C GLU A 209 -13.44 6.98 7.38
N ASP A 210 -12.22 6.56 7.71
CA ASP A 210 -11.03 7.41 7.80
C ASP A 210 -9.99 7.11 6.69
N ASP A 211 -10.45 6.62 5.53
CA ASP A 211 -9.57 6.38 4.39
C ASP A 211 -9.18 7.71 3.72
N GLN A 212 -8.07 8.28 4.17
CA GLN A 212 -7.58 9.59 3.70
C GLN A 212 -7.14 9.56 2.24
N GLN A 213 -6.62 8.42 1.77
CA GLN A 213 -6.21 8.26 0.37
C GLN A 213 -7.45 8.26 -0.54
N MET A 214 -8.50 7.53 -0.16
CA MET A 214 -9.78 7.52 -0.88
C MET A 214 -10.46 8.89 -0.87
N GLU A 215 -10.55 9.55 0.29
CA GLU A 215 -11.12 10.88 0.39
C GLU A 215 -10.38 11.87 -0.53
N LYS A 216 -9.04 11.80 -0.54
CA LYS A 216 -8.22 12.67 -1.38
C LYS A 216 -8.43 12.42 -2.87
N ALA A 217 -8.53 11.17 -3.30
CA ALA A 217 -8.84 10.82 -4.69
C ALA A 217 -10.22 11.31 -5.11
N LEU A 218 -11.24 11.14 -4.26
CA LEU A 218 -12.58 11.65 -4.56
C LEU A 218 -12.59 13.18 -4.71
N ASN A 219 -11.85 13.91 -3.87
CA ASN A 219 -11.76 15.35 -3.99
C ASN A 219 -11.01 15.79 -5.27
N ALA A 220 -9.94 15.08 -5.66
CA ALA A 220 -9.17 15.39 -6.86
C ALA A 220 -10.00 15.29 -8.16
N LEU A 221 -10.94 14.35 -8.24
CA LEU A 221 -11.85 14.20 -9.37
C LEU A 221 -12.78 15.40 -9.62
N TYR A 222 -13.07 16.22 -8.61
CA TYR A 222 -14.02 17.34 -8.71
C TYR A 222 -13.40 18.73 -8.55
N GLU A 223 -12.11 18.80 -8.20
CA GLU A 223 -11.36 20.05 -8.07
C GLU A 223 -10.52 20.40 -9.32
N SER A 224 -10.45 19.50 -10.32
CA SER A 224 -9.63 19.61 -11.54
C SER A 224 -10.34 20.24 -12.75
#